data_AF-A0AAX2KUF2-F1
#
_entry.id   AF-A0AAX2KUF2-F1
#
_cell.length_a   1.000
_cell.length_b   1.000
_cell.length_c   1.000
_cell.angle_alpha   90.00
_cell.angle_beta   90.00
_cell.angle_gamma   90.00
#
_symmetry.space_group_name_H-M   'P 1'
#
loop_
_entity.id
_entity.type
_entity.pdbx_description
1 polymer ?
#
loop_
_entity_poly.entity_id
_entity_poly.type
_entity_poly.pdbx_seq_one_letter_code
_entity_poly.pdbx_strand_id
1 'polypeptide(L)'
;MKKKKMMKNLNFVILPLLLGVCISLIWNIPFFAVSGAIYFVLLVFLVPSVDFAFTDFNTIRINPHYRGRRKIILSNDTLTLVLVLIALIVSVVLSYFYYR
;
A
#
# COMPACT_ATOMS: atom_id res chain seq x y z
N MET A 1 1.04 17.98 -12.91
CA MET A 1 1.35 17.08 -11.77
C MET A 1 0.14 16.47 -11.08
N LYS A 2 -0.87 17.25 -10.63
CA LYS A 2 -2.04 16.72 -9.87
C LYS A 2 -2.80 15.59 -10.57
N LYS A 3 -3.12 15.74 -11.87
CA LYS A 3 -3.82 14.70 -12.66
C LYS A 3 -3.06 13.37 -12.71
N LYS A 4 -1.73 13.40 -12.91
CA LYS A 4 -0.87 12.21 -12.96
C LYS A 4 -0.84 11.46 -11.62
N LYS A 5 -0.82 12.20 -10.50
CA LYS A 5 -0.89 11.61 -9.14
C LYS A 5 -2.26 10.99 -8.87
N MET A 6 -3.33 11.65 -9.28
CA MET A 6 -4.70 11.12 -9.17
C MET A 6 -4.88 9.82 -9.98
N MET A 7 -4.36 9.78 -11.22
CA MET A 7 -4.36 8.55 -12.03
C MET A 7 -3.56 7.43 -11.39
N LYS A 8 -2.39 7.72 -10.81
CA LYS A 8 -1.59 6.73 -10.07
C LYS A 8 -2.43 6.11 -8.95
N ASN A 9 -3.08 6.93 -8.12
CA ASN A 9 -3.90 6.45 -7.01
C ASN A 9 -5.12 5.63 -7.48
N LEU A 10 -5.77 6.05 -8.56
CA LEU A 10 -6.86 5.30 -9.20
C LEU A 10 -6.40 3.91 -9.67
N ASN A 11 -5.21 3.81 -10.26
CA ASN A 11 -4.67 2.53 -10.71
C ASN A 11 -4.46 1.55 -9.55
N PHE A 12 -4.06 2.03 -8.35
CA PHE A 12 -3.92 1.18 -7.16
C PHE A 12 -5.24 0.60 -6.65
N VAL A 13 -6.38 1.16 -7.06
CA VAL A 13 -7.72 0.64 -6.72
C VAL A 13 -8.29 -0.19 -7.88
N ILE A 14 -8.17 0.29 -9.12
CA ILE A 14 -8.79 -0.37 -10.28
C ILE A 14 -8.05 -1.64 -10.68
N LEU A 15 -6.72 -1.63 -10.67
CA LEU A 15 -5.92 -2.78 -11.15
C LEU A 15 -6.15 -4.04 -10.29
N PRO A 16 -6.18 -3.96 -8.94
CA PRO A 16 -6.49 -5.12 -8.11
C PRO A 16 -7.90 -5.67 -8.32
N LEU A 17 -8.88 -4.80 -8.55
CA LEU A 17 -10.25 -5.21 -8.85
C LEU A 17 -10.32 -5.95 -10.19
N LEU A 18 -9.68 -5.41 -11.24
CA LEU A 18 -9.63 -6.08 -12.54
C LEU A 18 -8.94 -7.46 -12.45
N LEU A 19 -7.81 -7.55 -11.75
CA LEU A 19 -7.13 -8.82 -11.52
C LEU A 19 -8.00 -9.80 -10.72
N GLY A 20 -8.68 -9.28 -9.69
CA GLY A 20 -9.60 -10.06 -8.87
C GLY A 20 -10.74 -10.65 -9.70
N VAL A 21 -11.32 -9.88 -10.63
CA VAL A 21 -12.37 -10.36 -11.55
C VAL A 21 -11.82 -11.45 -12.46
N CYS A 22 -10.66 -11.22 -13.12
CA CYS A 22 -10.07 -12.21 -14.03
C CYS A 22 -9.79 -13.54 -13.33
N ILE A 23 -9.16 -13.51 -12.15
CA ILE A 23 -8.83 -14.71 -11.39
C ILE A 23 -10.09 -15.41 -10.87
N SER A 24 -11.07 -14.64 -10.40
CA SER A 24 -12.37 -15.16 -9.96
C SER A 24 -13.09 -15.91 -11.06
N LEU A 25 -13.07 -15.41 -12.31
CA LEU A 25 -13.67 -16.07 -13.47
C LEU A 25 -12.93 -17.35 -13.87
N ILE A 26 -11.60 -17.37 -13.79
CA ILE A 26 -10.79 -18.53 -14.21
C ILE A 26 -10.92 -19.70 -13.20
N TRP A 27 -10.90 -19.40 -11.90
CA TRP A 27 -10.88 -20.43 -10.85
C TRP A 27 -12.20 -20.59 -10.10
N ASN A 28 -13.25 -19.83 -10.47
CA ASN A 28 -14.56 -19.87 -9.83
C ASN A 28 -14.53 -19.60 -8.30
N ILE A 29 -13.53 -18.83 -7.86
CA ILE A 29 -13.36 -18.39 -6.47
C ILE A 29 -14.11 -17.06 -6.30
N PRO A 30 -14.76 -16.79 -5.15
CA PRO A 30 -15.45 -15.52 -4.95
C PRO A 30 -14.51 -14.33 -5.10
N PHE A 31 -14.94 -13.38 -5.92
CA PHE A 31 -14.23 -12.15 -6.23
C PHE A 31 -13.71 -11.40 -4.98
N PHE A 32 -14.51 -11.33 -3.92
CA PHE A 32 -14.16 -10.63 -2.68
C PHE A 32 -12.97 -11.26 -1.95
N ALA A 33 -12.86 -12.60 -1.98
CA ALA A 33 -11.73 -13.29 -1.39
C ALA A 33 -10.43 -13.03 -2.16
N VAL A 34 -10.50 -13.11 -3.50
CA VAL A 34 -9.35 -12.87 -4.37
C VAL A 34 -8.89 -11.41 -4.30
N SER A 35 -9.80 -10.46 -4.45
CA SER A 35 -9.48 -9.03 -4.36
C SER A 35 -8.93 -8.66 -2.97
N GLY A 36 -9.50 -9.20 -1.90
CA GLY A 36 -8.98 -9.03 -0.54
C GLY A 36 -7.54 -9.53 -0.40
N ALA A 37 -7.21 -10.70 -0.95
CA ALA A 37 -5.85 -11.22 -0.97
C ALA A 37 -4.88 -10.30 -1.73
N ILE A 38 -5.28 -9.80 -2.91
CA ILE A 38 -4.44 -8.87 -3.70
C ILE A 38 -4.23 -7.56 -2.94
N TYR A 39 -5.27 -6.99 -2.33
CA TYR A 39 -5.16 -5.77 -1.53
C TYR A 39 -4.28 -5.96 -0.29
N PHE A 40 -4.33 -7.13 0.34
CA PHE A 40 -3.46 -7.46 1.46
C PHE A 40 -1.99 -7.46 1.03
N VAL A 41 -1.67 -8.12 -0.09
CA VAL A 41 -0.32 -8.12 -0.66
C VAL A 41 0.13 -6.69 -0.98
N LEU A 42 -0.73 -5.91 -1.62
CA LEU A 42 -0.46 -4.50 -1.92
C LEU A 42 -0.18 -3.68 -0.66
N LEU A 43 -0.94 -3.89 0.41
CA LEU A 43 -0.76 -3.20 1.67
C LEU A 43 0.65 -3.44 2.21
N VAL A 44 1.12 -4.70 2.23
CA VAL A 44 2.47 -5.07 2.69
C VAL A 44 3.56 -4.32 1.93
N PHE A 45 3.42 -4.19 0.60
CA PHE A 45 4.39 -3.46 -0.23
C PHE A 45 4.25 -1.93 -0.17
N LEU A 46 3.08 -1.42 0.21
CA LEU A 46 2.79 0.01 0.27
C LEU A 46 3.12 0.62 1.64
N VAL A 47 3.31 -0.21 2.68
CA VAL A 47 3.86 0.28 3.95
C VAL A 47 5.20 0.94 3.65
N PRO A 48 5.36 2.25 3.92
CA PRO A 48 6.63 2.91 3.69
C PRO A 48 7.70 2.17 4.48
N SER A 49 8.74 1.72 3.80
CA SER A 49 9.96 1.33 4.49
C SER A 49 10.34 2.54 5.34
N VAL A 50 10.30 2.35 6.65
CA VAL A 50 10.92 3.34 7.53
C VAL A 50 12.37 3.26 7.12
N ASP A 51 12.81 4.23 6.31
CA ASP A 51 14.22 4.48 6.13
C ASP A 51 14.71 4.83 7.52
N PHE A 52 15.16 3.80 8.24
CA PHE A 52 16.18 3.96 9.23
C PHE A 52 17.36 4.45 8.41
N ALA A 53 17.36 5.77 8.15
CA ALA A 53 18.51 6.47 7.68
C ALA A 53 19.57 6.15 8.73
N PHE A 54 20.37 5.11 8.45
CA PHE A 54 21.66 4.94 9.07
C PHE A 54 22.33 6.27 8.75
N THR A 55 22.28 7.16 9.73
CA THR A 55 23.01 8.42 9.74
C THR A 55 24.35 8.13 9.12
N ASP A 56 24.62 8.74 7.96
CA ASP A 56 25.79 8.47 7.14
C ASP A 56 26.99 8.28 8.08
N PHE A 57 27.50 7.06 8.23
CA PHE A 57 28.50 6.77 9.27
C PHE A 57 29.71 7.71 9.13
N ASN A 58 29.98 8.15 7.91
CA ASN A 58 30.96 9.19 7.60
C ASN A 58 30.65 10.54 8.27
N THR A 59 29.39 10.98 8.29
CA THR A 59 29.01 12.25 8.94
C THR A 59 29.15 12.20 10.46
N ILE A 60 28.81 11.08 11.10
CA ILE A 60 29.05 10.89 12.55
C ILE A 60 30.55 10.81 12.85
N ARG A 61 31.34 10.17 11.97
CA ARG A 61 32.81 10.08 12.12
C ARG A 61 33.50 11.45 12.06
N ILE A 62 33.04 12.34 11.19
CA ILE A 62 33.58 13.69 11.03
C ILE A 62 33.05 14.63 12.12
N ASN A 63 31.81 14.44 12.58
CA ASN A 63 31.22 15.21 13.66
C ASN A 63 30.43 14.30 14.62
N PRO A 64 31.06 13.87 15.74
CA PRO A 64 30.40 13.00 16.72
C PRO A 64 29.21 13.66 17.43
N HIS A 65 29.09 14.98 17.39
CA HIS A 65 27.94 15.71 17.91
C HIS A 65 26.81 15.88 16.89
N TYR A 66 26.97 15.36 15.67
CA TYR A 66 25.94 15.43 14.63
C TYR A 66 24.72 14.59 15.02
N ARG A 67 23.68 15.27 15.52
CA ARG A 67 22.34 14.70 15.60
C ARG A 67 21.65 14.89 14.26
N GLY A 68 21.75 13.88 13.40
CA GLY A 68 20.97 13.84 12.17
C GLY A 68 19.50 14.07 12.49
N ARG A 69 18.91 15.16 11.98
CA ARG A 69 17.47 15.37 12.10
C ARG A 69 16.79 14.26 11.32
N ARG A 70 16.20 13.29 12.02
CA ARG A 70 15.29 12.30 11.43
C ARG A 70 14.12 13.08 10.84
N LYS A 71 14.19 13.39 9.55
CA LYS A 71 13.02 13.82 8.81
C LYS A 71 12.20 12.56 8.61
N ILE A 72 11.14 12.42 9.39
CA ILE A 72 10.02 11.56 9.01
C ILE A 72 9.44 12.24 7.77
N ILE A 73 9.92 11.84 6.60
CA ILE A 73 9.34 12.27 5.34
C ILE A 73 8.06 11.46 5.22
N LEU A 74 6.95 12.05 5.68
CA LEU A 74 5.64 11.46 5.44
C LEU A 74 5.48 11.38 3.92
N SER A 75 5.59 10.17 3.37
CA SER A 75 5.64 9.98 1.93
C SER A 75 4.32 10.48 1.33
N ASN A 76 4.41 11.02 0.13
CA ASN A 76 3.28 11.61 -0.60
C ASN A 76 2.16 10.60 -0.93
N ASP A 77 2.30 9.34 -0.54
CA ASP A 77 1.46 8.18 -0.88
C ASP A 77 0.52 7.76 0.27
N THR A 78 0.40 8.55 1.35
CA THR A 78 -0.54 8.30 2.47
C THR A 78 -1.99 8.13 2.00
N LEU A 79 -2.45 8.93 1.03
CA LEU A 79 -3.80 8.80 0.46
C LEU A 79 -4.00 7.44 -0.23
N THR A 80 -2.98 6.93 -0.93
CA THR A 80 -3.03 5.63 -1.59
C THR A 80 -3.15 4.52 -0.55
N LEU A 81 -2.41 4.63 0.55
CA LEU A 81 -2.46 3.69 1.66
C LEU A 81 -3.85 3.66 2.30
N VAL A 82 -4.46 4.83 2.57
CA VAL A 82 -5.82 4.91 3.11
C VAL A 82 -6.84 4.28 2.16
N LEU A 83 -6.73 4.53 0.85
CA LEU A 83 -7.64 3.93 -0.14
C LEU A 83 -7.52 2.40 -0.19
N VAL A 84 -6.28 1.87 -0.18
CA VAL A 84 -6.04 0.42 -0.15
C VAL A 84 -6.58 -0.21 1.13
N LEU A 85 -6.42 0.47 2.28
CA LEU A 85 -6.95 0.00 3.56
C LEU A 85 -8.48 -0.09 3.54
N ILE A 86 -9.15 0.95 3.04
CA ILE A 86 -10.62 0.96 2.90
C ILE A 86 -11.07 -0.16 1.97
N ALA A 87 -10.43 -0.31 0.80
CA ALA A 87 -10.77 -1.36 -0.16
C ALA A 87 -10.58 -2.77 0.43
N LEU A 88 -9.51 -2.98 1.21
CA LEU A 88 -9.27 -4.23 1.92
C LEU A 88 -10.37 -4.53 2.93
N ILE A 89 -10.73 -3.56 3.78
CA ILE A 89 -11.80 -3.72 4.78
C ILE A 89 -13.11 -4.07 4.11
N VAL A 90 -13.49 -3.35 3.05
CA VAL A 90 -14.70 -3.64 2.27
C VAL A 90 -14.66 -5.06 1.70
N SER A 91 -13.53 -5.48 1.14
CA SER A 91 -13.36 -6.83 0.59
C SER A 91 -13.52 -7.92 1.66
N VAL A 92 -12.94 -7.72 2.84
CA VAL A 92 -13.06 -8.66 3.98
C VAL A 92 -14.50 -8.73 4.50
N VAL A 93 -15.16 -7.59 4.66
CA VAL A 93 -16.56 -7.52 5.12
C VAL A 93 -17.49 -8.22 4.13
N LEU A 94 -17.35 -7.95 2.83
CA LEU A 94 -18.16 -8.60 1.79
C LEU A 94 -17.87 -10.10 1.71
N SER A 95 -16.61 -10.51 1.87
CA SER A 95 -16.24 -11.92 1.94
C SER A 95 -16.90 -12.60 3.15
N TYR A 96 -16.90 -11.97 4.33
CA TYR A 96 -17.55 -12.50 5.53
C TYR A 96 -19.06 -12.72 5.33
N PHE A 97 -19.75 -11.77 4.70
CA PHE A 97 -21.18 -11.93 4.39
C PHE A 97 -21.45 -12.97 3.29
N TYR A 98 -20.51 -13.22 2.39
CA TYR A 98 -20.65 -14.22 1.34
C TYR A 98 -20.55 -15.66 1.88
N TYR A 99 -19.70 -15.89 2.89
CA TYR A 99 -19.47 -17.21 3.47
C TYR A 99 -20.33 -17.52 4.71
N ARG A 100 -21.13 -16.56 5.17
CA ARG A 100 -22.09 -16.73 6.27
C ARG A 100 -23.47 -17.10 5.73
#